data_AF-A0A923TKB8-F1
#
_entry.id   AF-A0A923TKB8-F1
#
_cell.length_a   1.000
_cell.length_b   1.000
_cell.length_c   1.000
_cell.angle_alpha   90.00
_cell.angle_beta   90.00
_cell.angle_gamma   90.00
#
_symmetry.space_group_name_H-M   'P 1'
#
loop_
_entity.id
_entity.type
_entity.pdbx_description
1 polymer ?
#
loop_
_entity_poly.entity_id
_entity_poly.type
_entity_poly.pdbx_seq_one_letter_code
_entity_poly.pdbx_strand_id
1 'polypeptide(L)' 'MPEPLSSRTFSGKFNLRVGEQLHRKLAMEAAEAQLGLDQYILRRLTNAF' A
#
# COMPACT_ATOMS: atom_id res chain seq x y z
N MET A 1 -5.63 32.19 8.59
CA MET A 1 -6.24 31.30 7.57
C MET A 1 -5.57 29.95 7.65
N PRO A 2 -6.29 28.81 7.58
CA PRO A 2 -5.65 27.50 7.47
C PRO A 2 -4.91 27.44 6.12
N GLU A 3 -3.68 26.95 6.13
CA GLU A 3 -2.89 26.78 4.91
C GLU A 3 -3.59 25.77 3.99
N PRO A 4 -3.60 26.01 2.66
CA PRO A 4 -4.25 25.11 1.72
C PRO A 4 -3.59 23.72 1.78
N LEU A 5 -4.42 22.67 1.82
CA LEU A 5 -3.99 21.26 1.87
C LEU A 5 -2.98 20.90 0.74
N SER A 6 -2.96 21.68 -0.34
CA SER A 6 -2.04 21.57 -1.48
C SER A 6 -0.58 21.93 -1.19
N SER A 7 -0.24 22.52 -0.03
CA SER A 7 1.16 22.82 0.32
C SER A 7 1.92 21.63 0.92
N ARG A 8 1.23 20.51 1.19
CA ARG A 8 1.86 19.32 1.77
C ARG A 8 2.49 18.45 0.69
N THR A 9 3.81 18.36 0.71
CA THR A 9 4.55 17.35 -0.05
C THR A 9 4.28 15.97 0.54
N PHE A 10 3.57 15.12 -0.19
CA PHE A 10 3.38 13.72 0.20
C PHE A 10 4.62 12.92 -0.23
N SER A 11 5.29 12.30 0.73
CA SER A 11 6.53 11.55 0.49
C SER A 11 6.34 10.24 -0.28
N GLY A 12 5.09 9.83 -0.52
CA GLY A 12 4.73 8.54 -1.11
C GLY A 12 4.98 7.33 -0.21
N LYS A 13 5.56 7.52 0.98
CA LYS A 13 5.83 6.43 1.93
C LYS A 13 4.56 6.08 2.69
N PHE A 14 4.21 4.79 2.70
CA PHE A 14 3.04 4.28 3.40
C PHE A 14 3.42 3.07 4.26
N ASN A 15 3.90 3.35 5.47
CA ASN A 15 4.31 2.31 6.42
C ASN A 15 3.10 1.80 7.20
N LEU A 16 2.59 0.63 6.81
CA LEU A 16 1.51 -0.04 7.53
C LEU A 16 2.03 -1.10 8.48
N ARG A 17 1.38 -1.23 9.64
CA ARG A 17 1.49 -2.42 10.50
C ARG A 17 0.30 -3.32 10.21
N VAL A 18 0.59 -4.58 9.91
CA VAL A 18 -0.42 -5.62 9.69
C VAL A 18 -0.07 -6.83 10.55
N GLY A 19 -1.09 -7.61 10.92
CA GLY A 19 -0.88 -8.87 11.62
C GLY A 19 -0.16 -9.89 10.75
N GLU A 20 0.55 -10.83 11.37
CA GLU A 20 1.35 -11.86 10.69
C GLU A 20 0.54 -12.67 9.67
N GLN A 21 -0.69 -13.07 10.03
CA GLN A 21 -1.57 -13.83 9.14
C GLN A 21 -1.89 -13.07 7.85
N LEU A 22 -2.19 -11.77 7.98
CA LEU A 22 -2.49 -10.93 6.82
C LEU A 22 -1.25 -10.68 5.98
N HIS A 23 -0.10 -10.42 6.61
CA HIS A 23 1.17 -10.28 5.92
C HIS A 23 1.50 -11.53 5.10
N ARG A 24 1.38 -12.72 5.71
CA ARG A 24 1.63 -14.00 5.04
C ARG A 24 0.70 -14.19 3.85
N LYS A 25 -0.59 -13.91 4.02
CA LYS A 25 -1.56 -14.02 2.93
C LYS A 25 -1.18 -13.11 1.75
N LEU A 26 -0.91 -11.84 2.01
CA LEU A 26 -0.54 -10.88 0.96
C LEU A 26 0.78 -11.25 0.27
N ALA A 27 1.76 -11.78 1.01
CA ALA A 27 3.02 -12.23 0.45
C ALA A 27 2.84 -13.44 -0.50
N MET A 28 1.96 -14.38 -0.13
CA MET A 28 1.64 -15.52 -1.00
C MET A 28 0.91 -15.08 -2.27
N GLU A 29 -0.13 -14.24 -2.12
CA GLU A 29 -0.89 -13.72 -3.27
C GLU A 29 -0.01 -12.87 -4.22
N ALA A 30 0.94 -12.10 -3.67
CA ALA A 30 1.90 -11.35 -4.46
C ALA A 30 2.83 -12.28 -5.27
N ALA A 31 3.33 -13.34 -4.64
CA ALA A 31 4.18 -14.33 -5.31
C ALA A 31 3.42 -15.08 -6.43
N GLU A 32 2.16 -15.45 -6.20
CA GLU A 32 1.29 -16.06 -7.23
C GLU A 32 1.07 -15.11 -8.42
N ALA A 33 0.94 -13.81 -8.15
CA ALA A 33 0.82 -12.78 -9.18
C ALA A 33 2.16 -12.39 -9.82
N GLN A 34 3.28 -13.02 -9.43
CA GLN A 34 4.65 -12.67 -9.86
C GLN A 34 5.00 -11.20 -9.60
N LEU A 35 4.47 -10.63 -8.51
CA LEU A 35 4.70 -9.25 -8.09
C LEU A 35 5.44 -9.21 -6.75
N GLY A 36 6.20 -8.14 -6.55
CA GLY A 36 6.64 -7.76 -5.21
C GLY A 36 5.45 -7.36 -4.33
N LEU A 37 5.57 -7.54 -3.01
CA LEU A 37 4.50 -7.27 -2.06
C LEU A 37 3.98 -5.82 -2.16
N ASP A 38 4.88 -4.83 -2.24
CA ASP A 38 4.49 -3.41 -2.36
C ASP A 38 3.69 -3.14 -3.64
N GLN A 39 4.10 -3.73 -4.76
CA GLN A 39 3.40 -3.58 -6.04
C GLN A 39 2.04 -4.26 -6.04
N TYR A 40 1.95 -5.43 -5.40
CA TYR A 40 0.70 -6.13 -5.21
C TYR A 40 -0.29 -5.33 -4.35
N ILE A 41 0.19 -4.75 -3.24
CA ILE A 41 -0.61 -3.90 -2.37
C ILE A 41 -1.08 -2.64 -3.11
N LEU A 42 -0.19 -1.95 -3.82
CA LEU A 42 -0.56 -0.77 -4.62
C LEU A 42 -1.63 -1.11 -5.65
N ARG A 43 -1.47 -2.21 -6.39
CA ARG A 43 -2.47 -2.68 -7.35
C ARG A 43 -3.82 -2.97 -6.70
N ARG A 44 -3.83 -3.61 -5.53
CA ARG A 44 -5.05 -3.90 -4.76
C ARG A 44 -5.72 -2.62 -4.25
N LEU A 45 -4.94 -1.64 -3.79
CA LEU A 45 -5.46 -0.34 -3.35
C LEU A 45 -6.07 0.44 -4.51
N THR A 46 -5.44 0.44 -5.69
CA THR A 46 -6.00 1.09 -6.90
C THR A 46 -7.29 0.43 -7.37
N ASN A 47 -7.36 -0.91 -7.32
CA ASN A 47 -8.55 -1.67 -7.74
C ASN A 47 -9.69 -1.68 -6.70
N ALA A 48 -9.46 -1.17 -5.49
CA ALA A 48 -10.48 -1.09 -4.45
C ALA A 48 -11.36 0.16 -4.57
N PHE A 49 -11.12 1.01 -5.58
CA PHE A 49 -11.89 2.21 -5.90
C PHE A 49 -12.62 2.04 -7.24
#